data_AF-A0A6I4YK71-F1
#
_entry.id   AF-A0A6I4YK71-F1
#
_cell.length_a   1.000
_cell.length_b   1.000
_cell.length_c   1.000
_cell.angle_alpha   90.00
_cell.angle_beta   90.00
_cell.angle_gamma   90.00
#
_symmetry.space_group_name_H-M   'P 1'
#
loop_
_entity.id
_entity.type
_entity.pdbx_description
1 polymer ?
#
loop_
_entity_poly.entity_id
_entity_poly.type
_entity_poly.pdbx_seq_one_letter_code
_entity_poly.pdbx_strand_id
1 'polypeptide(L)'
;MTTSMHGRRVLITGATGGIGLITARELVTRGAHVTIVGRNPDKTAQVARDIGAQATLLADLSELAQVRRAAQEFTARAEGLDVLINNAGAFFTSRQETREGTEQTWALNHLSPFLLTRELLPLLRAGNAPRVVTVASAAHMMGRVRLDDPEFRRGYGGWAAYAHSKLANILFARELARREPGVQSNSLHPGMVATGFAHNNGGWVSRAYRLVDRFAITPEQGAQTTIHLAADPVGVSGRYFSDSRETTPAPQAQDDGTALRLWELSEATVNAHLN
;
A
#
# COMPACT_ATOMS: atom_id res chain seq x y z
N MET A 1 -21.29 -13.67 9.49
CA MET A 1 -20.48 -14.76 8.94
C MET A 1 -19.30 -14.12 8.22
N THR A 2 -18.07 -14.56 8.48
CA THR A 2 -16.87 -14.07 7.78
C THR A 2 -16.82 -14.67 6.38
N THR A 3 -16.56 -13.86 5.36
CA THR A 3 -16.43 -14.34 3.97
C THR A 3 -15.22 -15.26 3.85
N SER A 4 -15.42 -16.45 3.30
CA SER A 4 -14.35 -17.42 3.05
C SER A 4 -13.38 -16.88 1.99
N MET A 5 -12.09 -17.10 2.22
CA MET A 5 -11.01 -16.79 1.28
C MET A 5 -10.28 -18.07 0.81
N HIS A 6 -10.91 -19.23 0.98
CA HIS A 6 -10.31 -20.51 0.63
C HIS A 6 -9.79 -20.51 -0.82
N GLY A 7 -8.51 -20.86 -1.01
CA GLY A 7 -7.88 -20.94 -2.32
C GLY A 7 -7.52 -19.61 -2.96
N ARG A 8 -7.88 -18.46 -2.35
CA ARG A 8 -7.56 -17.13 -2.87
C ARG A 8 -6.07 -16.83 -2.71
N ARG A 9 -5.41 -16.45 -3.80
CA ARG A 9 -4.00 -16.04 -3.82
C ARG A 9 -3.91 -14.57 -3.47
N VAL A 10 -3.22 -14.28 -2.37
CA VAL A 10 -3.10 -12.93 -1.81
C VAL A 10 -1.63 -12.55 -1.71
N LEU A 11 -1.27 -11.36 -2.20
CA LEU A 11 0.02 -10.74 -1.95
C LEU A 11 -0.19 -9.48 -1.10
N ILE A 12 0.52 -9.37 0.02
CA ILE A 12 0.43 -8.20 0.91
C ILE A 12 1.82 -7.64 1.24
N THR A 13 1.96 -6.32 1.07
CA THR A 13 3.19 -5.60 1.43
C THR A 13 3.14 -5.09 2.86
N GLY A 14 4.28 -5.04 3.55
CA GLY A 14 4.37 -4.48 4.90
C GLY A 14 3.65 -5.31 5.97
N ALA A 15 3.58 -6.63 5.79
CA ALA A 15 2.85 -7.54 6.68
C ALA A 15 3.67 -8.08 7.87
N THR A 16 4.86 -7.51 8.14
CA THR A 16 5.72 -7.95 9.26
C THR A 16 5.42 -7.25 10.59
N GLY A 17 4.36 -6.44 10.65
CA GLY A 17 3.88 -5.78 11.87
C GLY A 17 2.63 -4.94 11.62
N GLY A 18 2.04 -4.40 12.69
CA GLY A 18 0.91 -3.47 12.64
C GLY A 18 -0.30 -4.02 11.87
N ILE A 19 -0.98 -3.14 11.12
CA ILE A 19 -2.18 -3.45 10.33
C ILE A 19 -1.92 -4.61 9.35
N GLY A 20 -0.82 -4.55 8.60
CA GLY A 20 -0.51 -5.56 7.59
C GLY A 20 -0.36 -6.97 8.16
N LEU A 21 0.22 -7.11 9.35
CA LEU A 21 0.32 -8.40 10.04
C LEU A 21 -1.07 -8.96 10.39
N ILE A 22 -1.93 -8.12 10.96
CA ILE A 22 -3.28 -8.54 11.34
C ILE A 22 -4.10 -8.89 10.11
N THR A 23 -4.03 -8.08 9.05
CA THR A 23 -4.67 -8.37 7.77
C THR A 23 -4.18 -9.71 7.20
N ALA A 24 -2.87 -9.95 7.15
CA ALA A 24 -2.31 -11.20 6.64
C ALA A 24 -2.78 -12.41 7.44
N ARG A 25 -2.72 -12.33 8.78
CA ARG A 25 -3.16 -13.40 9.67
C ARG A 25 -4.63 -13.74 9.45
N GLU A 26 -5.50 -12.74 9.44
CA GLU A 26 -6.94 -12.95 9.25
C GLU A 26 -7.25 -13.59 7.89
N LEU A 27 -6.57 -13.16 6.82
CA LEU A 27 -6.75 -13.76 5.50
C LEU A 27 -6.29 -15.23 5.45
N VAL A 28 -5.17 -15.57 6.13
CA VAL A 28 -4.76 -16.98 6.29
C VAL A 28 -5.82 -17.76 7.06
N THR A 29 -6.33 -17.23 8.18
CA THR A 29 -7.40 -17.88 8.97
C THR A 29 -8.67 -18.13 8.14
N ARG A 30 -8.96 -17.26 7.17
CA ARG A 30 -10.07 -17.43 6.20
C ARG A 30 -9.75 -18.38 5.04
N GLY A 31 -8.57 -19.01 5.02
CA GLY A 31 -8.15 -20.01 4.04
C GLY A 31 -7.40 -19.48 2.82
N ALA A 32 -6.96 -18.21 2.84
CA ALA A 32 -6.21 -17.64 1.74
C ALA A 32 -4.77 -18.18 1.65
N HIS A 33 -4.28 -18.29 0.43
CA HIS A 33 -2.89 -18.52 0.07
C HIS A 33 -2.12 -17.18 0.12
N VAL A 34 -1.70 -16.78 1.32
CA VAL A 34 -1.06 -15.48 1.55
C VAL A 34 0.45 -15.54 1.34
N THR A 35 0.96 -14.65 0.50
CA THR A 35 2.37 -14.30 0.38
C THR A 35 2.62 -12.94 1.01
N ILE A 36 3.61 -12.85 1.90
CA ILE A 36 3.96 -11.60 2.59
C ILE A 36 5.26 -11.01 2.04
N VAL A 37 5.29 -9.70 1.85
CA VAL A 37 6.53 -8.96 1.51
C VAL A 37 7.07 -8.27 2.75
N GLY A 38 8.34 -8.51 3.04
CA GLY A 38 9.07 -7.87 4.13
C GLY A 38 10.50 -7.52 3.74
N ARG A 39 11.14 -6.67 4.55
CA ARG A 39 12.52 -6.21 4.29
C ARG A 39 13.57 -6.93 5.13
N ASN A 40 13.20 -7.39 6.33
CA ASN A 40 14.11 -8.11 7.22
C ASN A 40 13.88 -9.62 7.06
N PRO A 41 14.87 -10.40 6.59
CA PRO A 41 14.70 -11.83 6.33
C PRO A 41 14.19 -12.63 7.52
N ASP A 42 14.85 -12.50 8.67
CA ASP A 42 14.54 -13.27 9.87
C ASP A 42 13.15 -12.97 10.41
N LYS A 43 12.81 -11.68 10.50
CA LYS A 43 11.48 -11.22 10.95
C LYS A 43 10.39 -11.66 9.99
N THR A 44 10.65 -11.61 8.68
CA THR A 44 9.65 -11.99 7.67
C THR A 44 9.41 -13.50 7.70
N ALA A 45 10.46 -14.29 7.78
CA ALA A 45 10.37 -15.74 7.92
C ALA A 45 9.68 -16.16 9.24
N GLN A 46 9.99 -15.48 10.35
CA GLN A 46 9.33 -15.74 11.64
C GLN A 46 7.83 -15.44 11.56
N VAL A 47 7.45 -14.26 11.07
CA VAL A 47 6.04 -13.88 10.93
C VAL A 47 5.29 -14.85 10.01
N ALA A 48 5.89 -15.25 8.89
CA ALA A 48 5.27 -16.20 7.98
C ALA A 48 4.96 -17.54 8.66
N ARG A 49 5.90 -18.07 9.46
CA ARG A 49 5.67 -19.27 10.26
C ARG A 49 4.55 -19.07 11.28
N ASP A 50 4.58 -17.96 12.01
CA ASP A 50 3.62 -17.69 13.09
C ASP A 50 2.18 -17.57 12.61
N ILE A 51 1.96 -17.01 11.41
CA ILE A 51 0.62 -16.83 10.86
C ILE A 51 0.22 -17.91 9.85
N GLY A 52 1.13 -18.81 9.46
CA GLY A 52 0.89 -19.81 8.42
C GLY A 52 0.84 -19.24 7.00
N ALA A 53 1.59 -18.17 6.71
CA ALA A 53 1.71 -17.65 5.35
C ALA A 53 2.41 -18.68 4.44
N GLN A 54 1.94 -18.80 3.19
CA GLN A 54 2.44 -19.81 2.26
C GLN A 54 3.81 -19.48 1.69
N ALA A 55 4.10 -18.19 1.50
CA ALA A 55 5.37 -17.76 0.94
C ALA A 55 5.80 -16.39 1.49
N THR A 56 7.07 -16.08 1.30
CA THR A 56 7.65 -14.78 1.62
C THR A 56 8.40 -14.23 0.42
N LEU A 57 8.42 -12.91 0.30
CA LEU A 57 9.27 -12.18 -0.62
C LEU A 57 10.07 -11.14 0.15
N LEU A 58 11.33 -10.95 -0.24
CA LEU A 58 12.23 -9.99 0.38
C LEU A 58 12.47 -8.80 -0.54
N ALA A 59 12.07 -7.62 -0.08
CA ALA A 59 12.34 -6.36 -0.77
C ALA A 59 12.38 -5.19 0.22
N ASP A 60 13.36 -4.31 0.04
CA ASP A 60 13.16 -2.92 0.44
C ASP A 60 12.25 -2.24 -0.59
N LEU A 61 11.00 -1.98 -0.21
CA LEU A 61 10.01 -1.37 -1.08
C LEU A 61 10.29 0.11 -1.37
N SER A 62 11.28 0.72 -0.74
CA SER A 62 11.78 2.04 -1.16
C SER A 62 12.75 1.98 -2.33
N GLU A 63 13.18 0.79 -2.76
CA GLU A 63 14.10 0.59 -3.88
C GLU A 63 13.36 -0.12 -5.03
N LEU A 64 13.10 0.59 -6.13
CA LEU A 64 12.24 0.14 -7.23
C LEU A 64 12.80 -1.10 -7.94
N ALA A 65 14.13 -1.24 -8.02
CA ALA A 65 14.76 -2.45 -8.54
C ALA A 65 14.40 -3.69 -7.69
N GLN A 66 14.24 -3.53 -6.37
CA GLN A 66 13.83 -4.63 -5.50
C GLN A 66 12.33 -4.91 -5.62
N VAL A 67 11.50 -3.88 -5.81
CA VAL A 67 10.06 -4.04 -6.08
C VAL A 67 9.86 -4.87 -7.35
N ARG A 68 10.56 -4.55 -8.44
CA ARG A 68 10.49 -5.31 -9.69
C ARG A 68 10.96 -6.75 -9.51
N ARG A 69 12.08 -6.97 -8.81
CA ARG A 69 12.56 -8.33 -8.52
C ARG A 69 11.55 -9.14 -7.71
N ALA A 70 10.94 -8.56 -6.69
CA ALA A 70 9.92 -9.25 -5.91
C ALA A 70 8.68 -9.59 -6.75
N ALA A 71 8.27 -8.69 -7.66
CA ALA A 71 7.20 -8.98 -8.60
C ALA A 71 7.56 -10.16 -9.55
N GLN A 72 8.78 -10.16 -10.08
CA GLN A 72 9.27 -11.26 -10.94
C GLN A 72 9.34 -12.59 -10.18
N GLU A 73 9.82 -12.58 -8.93
CA GLU A 73 9.87 -13.77 -8.07
C GLU A 73 8.48 -14.31 -7.77
N PHE A 74 7.49 -13.42 -7.55
CA PHE A 74 6.10 -13.82 -7.40
C PHE A 74 5.55 -14.43 -8.69
N THR A 75 5.74 -13.77 -9.83
CA THR A 75 5.28 -14.23 -11.16
C THR A 75 5.87 -15.58 -11.55
N ALA A 76 7.11 -15.86 -11.18
CA ALA A 76 7.73 -17.16 -11.46
C ALA A 76 7.07 -18.33 -10.70
N ARG A 77 6.27 -18.07 -9.67
CA ARG A 77 5.70 -19.08 -8.76
C ARG A 77 4.17 -19.13 -8.76
N ALA A 78 3.51 -18.16 -9.40
CA ALA A 78 2.06 -17.99 -9.32
C ALA A 78 1.42 -17.95 -10.70
N GLU A 79 0.32 -18.70 -10.85
CA GLU A 79 -0.47 -18.75 -12.09
C GLU A 79 -1.48 -17.59 -12.20
N GLY A 80 -1.47 -16.67 -11.25
CA GLY A 80 -2.41 -15.55 -11.14
C GLY A 80 -2.47 -14.97 -9.73
N LEU A 81 -3.13 -13.83 -9.58
CA LEU A 81 -3.22 -13.10 -8.31
C LEU A 81 -4.64 -12.60 -8.11
N ASP A 82 -5.26 -12.97 -6.99
CA ASP A 82 -6.66 -12.63 -6.75
C ASP A 82 -6.81 -11.37 -5.87
N VAL A 83 -5.83 -11.10 -5.01
CA VAL A 83 -5.82 -9.89 -4.16
C VAL A 83 -4.39 -9.36 -4.01
N LEU A 84 -4.16 -8.12 -4.43
CA LEU A 84 -2.97 -7.35 -4.09
C LEU A 84 -3.31 -6.33 -3.00
N ILE A 85 -2.56 -6.31 -1.90
CA ILE A 85 -2.72 -5.35 -0.81
C ILE A 85 -1.45 -4.52 -0.70
N ASN A 86 -1.53 -3.29 -1.21
CA ASN A 86 -0.50 -2.26 -1.09
C ASN A 86 -0.63 -1.59 0.28
N ASN A 87 -0.13 -2.26 1.33
CA ASN A 87 -0.22 -1.80 2.72
C ASN A 87 1.05 -1.11 3.23
N ALA A 88 2.23 -1.46 2.69
CA ALA A 88 3.48 -0.84 3.13
C ALA A 88 3.44 0.69 2.99
N GLY A 89 3.98 1.38 4.00
CA GLY A 89 4.16 2.82 3.98
C GLY A 89 4.81 3.32 5.25
N ALA A 90 5.43 4.49 5.18
CA ALA A 90 6.08 5.13 6.31
C ALA A 90 5.99 6.66 6.23
N PHE A 91 6.28 7.31 7.35
CA PHE A 91 6.39 8.76 7.47
C PHE A 91 7.81 9.14 7.86
N PHE A 92 8.37 10.10 7.15
CA PHE A 92 9.72 10.60 7.39
C PHE A 92 9.65 12.09 7.72
N THR A 93 10.27 12.52 8.82
CA THR A 93 10.24 13.94 9.24
C THR A 93 11.15 14.83 8.39
N SER A 94 12.20 14.25 7.82
CA SER A 94 13.20 14.92 6.99
C SER A 94 13.30 14.25 5.63
N ARG A 95 13.66 15.04 4.61
CA ARG A 95 13.88 14.52 3.25
C ARG A 95 15.05 13.55 3.27
N GLN A 96 14.82 12.36 2.76
CA GLN A 96 15.83 11.33 2.57
C GLN A 96 15.71 10.83 1.13
N GLU A 97 16.82 10.44 0.53
CA GLU A 97 16.86 9.80 -0.78
C GLU A 97 17.19 8.32 -0.61
N THR A 98 16.59 7.50 -1.46
CA THR A 98 16.90 6.08 -1.59
C THR A 98 18.26 5.91 -2.27
N ARG A 99 18.77 4.69 -2.36
CA ARG A 99 20.03 4.44 -3.10
C ARG A 99 19.89 4.76 -4.59
N GLU A 100 18.66 4.69 -5.08
CA GLU A 100 18.26 5.05 -6.44
C GLU A 100 18.03 6.58 -6.63
N GLY A 101 18.25 7.41 -5.59
CA GLY A 101 18.16 8.87 -5.68
C GLY A 101 16.73 9.43 -5.66
N THR A 102 15.73 8.59 -5.37
CA THR A 102 14.33 9.03 -5.24
C THR A 102 14.00 9.42 -3.81
N GLU A 103 13.17 10.45 -3.60
CA GLU A 103 12.69 10.78 -2.25
C GLU A 103 11.97 9.59 -1.58
N GLN A 104 12.36 9.27 -0.34
CA GLN A 104 12.03 8.01 0.32
C GLN A 104 10.53 7.81 0.60
N THR A 105 9.80 8.87 0.95
CA THR A 105 8.34 8.81 1.15
C THR A 105 7.64 8.52 -0.17
N TRP A 106 8.02 9.21 -1.23
CA TRP A 106 7.48 9.05 -2.58
C TRP A 106 7.75 7.66 -3.15
N ALA A 107 9.00 7.18 -3.03
CA ALA A 107 9.41 5.86 -3.45
C ALA A 107 8.59 4.76 -2.76
N LEU A 108 8.57 4.78 -1.43
CA LEU A 108 7.92 3.73 -0.64
C LEU A 108 6.39 3.77 -0.72
N ASN A 109 5.79 4.96 -0.56
CA ASN A 109 4.34 5.05 -0.33
C ASN A 109 3.53 5.05 -1.62
N HIS A 110 4.10 5.48 -2.75
CA HIS A 110 3.37 5.65 -4.02
C HIS A 110 4.03 4.93 -5.19
N LEU A 111 5.31 5.17 -5.50
CA LEU A 111 5.96 4.52 -6.66
C LEU A 111 6.06 3.00 -6.49
N SER A 112 6.26 2.51 -5.27
CA SER A 112 6.27 1.07 -4.99
C SER A 112 4.92 0.39 -5.24
N PRO A 113 3.79 0.84 -4.66
CA PRO A 113 2.46 0.36 -5.05
C PRO A 113 2.19 0.43 -6.55
N PHE A 114 2.56 1.54 -7.19
CA PHE A 114 2.38 1.73 -8.63
C PHE A 114 3.15 0.67 -9.43
N LEU A 115 4.46 0.56 -9.20
CA LEU A 115 5.34 -0.38 -9.91
C LEU A 115 4.93 -1.82 -9.63
N LEU A 116 4.72 -2.20 -8.36
CA LEU A 116 4.34 -3.56 -8.00
C LEU A 116 3.03 -3.98 -8.68
N THR A 117 2.04 -3.08 -8.69
CA THR A 117 0.75 -3.34 -9.34
C THR A 117 0.91 -3.47 -10.85
N ARG A 118 1.72 -2.61 -11.48
CA ARG A 118 2.00 -2.66 -12.92
C ARG A 118 2.66 -3.98 -13.33
N GLU A 119 3.70 -4.42 -12.61
CA GLU A 119 4.42 -5.66 -12.93
C GLU A 119 3.54 -6.91 -12.70
N LEU A 120 2.62 -6.87 -11.72
CA LEU A 120 1.71 -7.97 -11.40
C LEU A 120 0.38 -7.93 -12.15
N LEU A 121 0.16 -6.92 -12.99
CA LEU A 121 -1.09 -6.73 -13.72
C LEU A 121 -1.48 -7.93 -14.59
N PRO A 122 -0.56 -8.61 -15.31
CA PRO A 122 -0.90 -9.84 -16.04
C PRO A 122 -1.47 -10.94 -15.13
N LEU A 123 -0.91 -11.12 -13.92
CA LEU A 123 -1.42 -12.11 -12.97
C LEU A 123 -2.75 -11.69 -12.35
N LEU A 124 -2.93 -10.39 -12.09
CA LEU A 124 -4.21 -9.86 -11.63
C LEU A 124 -5.30 -10.13 -12.67
N ARG A 125 -5.03 -9.90 -13.96
CA ARG A 125 -5.98 -10.21 -15.05
C ARG A 125 -6.32 -11.70 -15.16
N ALA A 126 -5.37 -12.58 -14.81
CA ALA A 126 -5.58 -14.04 -14.72
C ALA A 126 -6.17 -14.49 -13.38
N GLY A 127 -6.37 -13.56 -12.43
CA GLY A 127 -6.96 -13.81 -11.13
C GLY A 127 -8.46 -14.09 -11.20
N ASN A 128 -8.97 -14.82 -10.23
CA ASN A 128 -10.40 -14.92 -10.02
C ASN A 128 -10.87 -13.67 -9.27
N ALA A 129 -11.89 -12.95 -9.75
CA ALA A 129 -12.40 -11.71 -9.14
C ALA A 129 -11.29 -10.82 -8.55
N PRO A 130 -10.32 -10.40 -9.38
CA PRO A 130 -9.08 -9.80 -8.94
C PRO A 130 -9.31 -8.40 -8.37
N ARG A 131 -8.56 -8.08 -7.32
CA ARG A 131 -8.68 -6.78 -6.67
C ARG A 131 -7.35 -6.23 -6.16
N VAL A 132 -7.23 -4.91 -6.19
CA VAL A 132 -6.11 -4.14 -5.63
C VAL A 132 -6.66 -3.25 -4.52
N VAL A 133 -6.12 -3.43 -3.32
CA VAL A 133 -6.44 -2.64 -2.13
C VAL A 133 -5.24 -1.77 -1.80
N THR A 134 -5.40 -0.45 -1.88
CA THR A 134 -4.31 0.50 -1.62
C THR A 134 -4.54 1.29 -0.34
N VAL A 135 -3.61 1.19 0.61
CA VAL A 135 -3.72 1.89 1.90
C VAL A 135 -3.30 3.35 1.75
N ALA A 136 -4.31 4.23 1.86
CA ALA A 136 -4.18 5.67 1.92
C ALA A 136 -4.17 6.15 3.40
N SER A 137 -4.64 7.38 3.66
CA SER A 137 -4.76 7.94 5.02
C SER A 137 -5.65 9.18 5.00
N ALA A 138 -6.29 9.52 6.12
CA ALA A 138 -6.94 10.83 6.32
C ALA A 138 -5.99 12.02 6.07
N ALA A 139 -4.66 11.83 6.12
CA ALA A 139 -3.68 12.84 5.73
C ALA A 139 -3.88 13.37 4.30
N HIS A 140 -4.51 12.60 3.40
CA HIS A 140 -4.82 13.05 2.03
C HIS A 140 -5.67 14.33 2.00
N MET A 141 -6.47 14.59 3.04
CA MET A 141 -7.32 15.78 3.15
C MET A 141 -6.50 17.07 3.14
N MET A 142 -5.28 17.03 3.68
CA MET A 142 -4.33 18.16 3.69
C MET A 142 -3.36 18.12 2.50
N GLY A 143 -3.40 17.05 1.70
CA GLY A 143 -2.48 16.82 0.60
C GLY A 143 -2.78 17.70 -0.61
N ARG A 144 -1.74 18.03 -1.35
CA ARG A 144 -1.82 18.60 -2.70
C ARG A 144 -0.99 17.74 -3.64
N VAL A 145 -1.48 17.51 -4.85
CA VAL A 145 -0.69 16.80 -5.86
C VAL A 145 0.37 17.77 -6.40
N ARG A 146 1.64 17.46 -6.17
CA ARG A 146 2.78 18.20 -6.69
C ARG A 146 3.30 17.50 -7.94
N LEU A 147 2.75 17.83 -9.10
CA LEU A 147 3.17 17.21 -10.36
C LEU A 147 4.56 17.69 -10.81
N ASP A 148 4.91 18.95 -10.51
CA ASP A 148 6.18 19.54 -10.94
C ASP A 148 7.36 19.26 -9.97
N ASP A 149 7.06 18.90 -8.73
CA ASP A 149 8.04 18.56 -7.69
C ASP A 149 7.47 17.49 -6.74
N PRO A 150 7.19 16.27 -7.25
CA PRO A 150 6.61 15.17 -6.47
C PRO A 150 7.54 14.69 -5.34
N GLU A 151 8.84 14.87 -5.53
CA GLU A 151 9.90 14.43 -4.62
C GLU A 151 10.29 15.50 -3.57
N PHE A 152 9.57 16.63 -3.53
CA PHE A 152 9.82 17.72 -2.59
C PHE A 152 11.30 18.17 -2.57
N ARG A 153 11.93 18.33 -3.75
CA ARG A 153 13.32 18.82 -3.89
C ARG A 153 13.48 20.19 -3.25
N ARG A 154 12.40 20.98 -3.17
CA ARG A 154 12.34 22.24 -2.42
C ARG A 154 11.18 22.23 -1.45
N GLY A 155 11.41 22.83 -0.27
CA GLY A 155 10.36 23.02 0.74
C GLY A 155 9.83 21.73 1.34
N TYR A 156 10.70 20.75 1.60
CA TYR A 156 10.28 19.50 2.23
C TYR A 156 9.69 19.74 3.63
N GLY A 157 8.49 19.22 3.84
CA GLY A 157 7.92 19.05 5.17
C GLY A 157 7.34 17.64 5.25
N GLY A 158 7.74 16.85 6.26
CA GLY A 158 7.37 15.44 6.36
C GLY A 158 5.86 15.18 6.26
N TRP A 159 5.04 16.02 6.91
CA TRP A 159 3.59 15.92 6.81
C TRP A 159 3.05 16.26 5.43
N ALA A 160 3.63 17.24 4.74
CA ALA A 160 3.24 17.60 3.39
C ALA A 160 3.61 16.49 2.38
N ALA A 161 4.82 15.92 2.50
CA ALA A 161 5.26 14.79 1.68
C ALA A 161 4.41 13.54 1.90
N TYR A 162 4.10 13.23 3.17
CA TYR A 162 3.23 12.13 3.51
C TYR A 162 1.79 12.32 3.01
N ALA A 163 1.19 13.49 3.26
CA ALA A 163 -0.15 13.82 2.77
C ALA A 163 -0.23 13.77 1.24
N HIS A 164 0.80 14.26 0.54
CA HIS A 164 0.96 14.13 -0.91
C HIS A 164 0.95 12.66 -1.35
N SER A 165 1.78 11.81 -0.74
CA SER A 165 1.84 10.39 -1.09
C SER A 165 0.51 9.64 -0.85
N LYS A 166 -0.23 9.99 0.22
CA LYS A 166 -1.51 9.35 0.53
C LYS A 166 -2.66 9.85 -0.33
N LEU A 167 -2.60 11.09 -0.81
CA LEU A 167 -3.47 11.58 -1.88
C LEU A 167 -3.17 10.86 -3.20
N ALA A 168 -1.89 10.70 -3.53
CA ALA A 168 -1.45 9.99 -4.73
C ALA A 168 -1.95 8.53 -4.77
N ASN A 169 -1.99 7.84 -3.63
CA ASN A 169 -2.59 6.50 -3.52
C ASN A 169 -4.09 6.43 -3.85
N ILE A 170 -4.88 7.46 -3.51
CA ILE A 170 -6.31 7.49 -3.83
C ILE A 170 -6.50 7.71 -5.34
N LEU A 171 -5.76 8.66 -5.90
CA LEU A 171 -5.77 8.94 -7.33
C LEU A 171 -5.27 7.76 -8.16
N PHE A 172 -4.25 7.04 -7.66
CA PHE A 172 -3.76 5.79 -8.25
C PHE A 172 -4.85 4.72 -8.31
N ALA A 173 -5.54 4.45 -7.19
CA ALA A 173 -6.62 3.45 -7.17
C ALA A 173 -7.77 3.85 -8.12
N ARG A 174 -8.09 5.15 -8.18
CA ARG A 174 -9.10 5.70 -9.07
C ARG A 174 -8.75 5.54 -10.55
N GLU A 175 -7.51 5.86 -10.94
CA GLU A 175 -7.07 5.73 -12.32
C GLU A 175 -6.87 4.26 -12.72
N LEU A 176 -6.38 3.41 -11.82
CA LEU A 176 -6.29 1.96 -12.05
C LEU A 176 -7.67 1.37 -12.34
N ALA A 177 -8.70 1.76 -11.58
CA ALA A 177 -10.07 1.31 -11.81
C ALA A 177 -10.63 1.71 -13.19
N ARG A 178 -10.23 2.88 -13.71
CA ARG A 178 -10.62 3.34 -15.06
C ARG A 178 -9.89 2.57 -16.15
N ARG A 179 -8.60 2.29 -15.95
CA ARG A 179 -7.74 1.59 -16.93
C ARG A 179 -8.00 0.09 -16.98
N GLU A 180 -8.30 -0.52 -15.84
CA GLU A 180 -8.44 -1.96 -15.67
C GLU A 180 -9.83 -2.32 -15.13
N PRO A 181 -10.91 -2.18 -15.92
CA PRO A 181 -12.27 -2.43 -15.45
C PRO A 181 -12.51 -3.89 -15.01
N GLY A 182 -11.67 -4.83 -15.44
CA GLY A 182 -11.68 -6.23 -14.97
C GLY A 182 -10.98 -6.46 -13.63
N VAL A 183 -10.27 -5.45 -13.09
CA VAL A 183 -9.58 -5.51 -11.79
C VAL A 183 -10.16 -4.46 -10.86
N GLN A 184 -10.80 -4.90 -9.78
CA GLN A 184 -11.40 -3.96 -8.83
C GLN A 184 -10.29 -3.22 -8.06
N SER A 185 -10.24 -1.89 -8.11
CA SER A 185 -9.22 -1.11 -7.39
C SER A 185 -9.87 -0.13 -6.43
N ASN A 186 -9.63 -0.28 -5.12
CA ASN A 186 -10.15 0.64 -4.11
C ASN A 186 -9.04 1.07 -3.16
N SER A 187 -9.23 2.24 -2.56
CA SER A 187 -8.34 2.78 -1.54
C SER A 187 -9.07 2.92 -0.20
N LEU A 188 -8.30 2.98 0.89
CA LEU A 188 -8.87 3.12 2.24
C LEU A 188 -8.01 3.94 3.18
N HIS A 189 -8.64 4.46 4.23
CA HIS A 189 -7.95 4.89 5.44
C HIS A 189 -8.17 3.87 6.57
N PRO A 190 -7.10 3.40 7.23
CA PRO A 190 -7.22 2.38 8.27
C PRO A 190 -7.51 2.96 9.67
N GLY A 191 -7.96 4.23 9.79
CA GLY A 191 -8.03 4.91 11.09
C GLY A 191 -6.68 5.46 11.57
N MET A 192 -6.67 6.18 12.70
CA MET A 192 -5.44 6.55 13.40
C MET A 192 -4.98 5.38 14.27
N VAL A 193 -4.01 4.60 13.79
CA VAL A 193 -3.62 3.32 14.41
C VAL A 193 -2.26 3.41 15.09
N ALA A 194 -2.16 2.85 16.30
CA ALA A 194 -0.92 2.71 17.05
C ALA A 194 -0.02 1.65 16.39
N THR A 195 0.75 2.02 15.36
CA THR A 195 1.45 1.04 14.49
C THR A 195 2.96 1.17 14.48
N GLY A 196 3.56 1.97 15.36
CA GLY A 196 5.01 2.24 15.29
C GLY A 196 5.41 2.94 13.99
N PHE A 197 4.45 3.54 13.29
CA PHE A 197 4.54 4.20 11.99
C PHE A 197 5.59 5.32 11.92
N ALA A 198 6.01 5.85 13.08
CA ALA A 198 7.03 6.89 13.21
C ALA A 198 8.36 6.40 13.83
N HIS A 199 8.54 5.10 14.09
CA HIS A 199 9.75 4.56 14.73
C HIS A 199 11.03 4.68 13.89
N ASN A 200 10.90 4.94 12.58
CA ASN A 200 11.99 5.22 11.65
C ASN A 200 12.64 6.61 11.82
N ASN A 201 12.05 7.52 12.59
CA ASN A 201 12.53 8.90 12.71
C ASN A 201 13.55 9.14 13.85
N GLY A 202 13.85 8.12 14.66
CA GLY A 202 14.75 8.25 15.82
C GLY A 202 14.30 9.32 16.85
N GLY A 203 15.12 9.52 17.89
CA GLY A 203 15.02 10.67 18.81
C GLY A 203 13.71 10.87 19.60
N TRP A 204 13.48 12.11 20.01
CA TRP A 204 12.31 12.59 20.79
C TRP A 204 10.97 12.45 20.04
N VAL A 205 10.97 12.47 18.70
CA VAL A 205 9.79 12.25 17.86
C VAL A 205 9.24 10.83 18.04
N SER A 206 10.10 9.81 18.10
CA SER A 206 9.69 8.43 18.42
C SER A 206 9.10 8.27 19.83
N ARG A 207 9.40 9.20 20.76
CA ARG A 207 8.85 9.23 22.12
C ARG A 207 7.54 10.01 22.20
N ALA A 208 7.41 11.12 21.46
CA ALA A 208 6.18 11.90 21.37
C ALA A 208 5.05 11.13 20.67
N TYR A 209 5.35 10.39 19.59
CA TYR A 209 4.34 9.54 18.93
C TYR A 209 3.88 8.35 19.77
N ARG A 210 4.72 7.86 20.70
CA ARG A 210 4.31 6.86 21.72
C ARG A 210 3.28 7.38 22.72
N LEU A 211 3.12 8.70 22.88
CA LEU A 211 2.10 9.31 23.72
C LEU A 211 0.78 9.55 22.98
N VAL A 212 0.84 9.75 21.66
CA VAL A 212 -0.35 9.86 20.77
C VAL A 212 -1.06 8.51 20.63
N ASP A 213 -0.35 7.39 20.86
CA ASP A 213 -0.89 6.01 20.88
C ASP A 213 -2.08 5.81 21.86
N ARG A 214 -2.29 6.69 22.84
CA ARG A 214 -3.38 6.54 23.82
C ARG A 214 -4.78 6.82 23.25
N PHE A 215 -4.87 7.48 22.09
CA PHE A 215 -6.12 7.76 21.36
C PHE A 215 -6.20 7.01 20.02
N ALA A 216 -5.23 6.14 19.74
CA ALA A 216 -5.17 5.40 18.50
C ALA A 216 -5.96 4.09 18.61
N ILE A 217 -6.62 3.71 17.52
CA ILE A 217 -7.33 2.43 17.45
C ILE A 217 -6.32 1.28 17.40
N THR A 218 -6.77 0.08 17.79
CA THR A 218 -5.88 -1.09 17.78
C THR A 218 -5.54 -1.51 16.34
N PRO A 219 -4.40 -2.19 16.10
CA PRO A 219 -4.10 -2.77 14.79
C PRO A 219 -5.22 -3.67 14.23
N GLU A 220 -5.95 -4.36 15.10
CA GLU A 220 -7.11 -5.18 14.73
C GLU A 220 -8.27 -4.34 14.21
N GLN A 221 -8.56 -3.21 14.84
CA GLN A 221 -9.56 -2.26 14.36
C GLN A 221 -9.12 -1.63 13.04
N GLY A 222 -7.84 -1.23 12.93
CA GLY A 222 -7.30 -0.63 11.70
C GLY A 222 -7.23 -1.57 10.50
N ALA A 223 -7.12 -2.88 10.75
CA ALA A 223 -7.13 -3.89 9.70
C ALA A 223 -8.52 -4.15 9.12
N GLN A 224 -9.62 -3.79 9.81
CA GLN A 224 -10.98 -4.20 9.41
C GLN A 224 -11.36 -3.73 8.01
N THR A 225 -11.07 -2.48 7.66
CA THR A 225 -11.41 -1.96 6.32
C THR A 225 -10.55 -2.61 5.23
N THR A 226 -9.27 -2.92 5.53
CA THR A 226 -8.41 -3.66 4.59
C THR A 226 -8.91 -5.08 4.38
N ILE A 227 -9.28 -5.78 5.46
CA ILE A 227 -9.85 -7.13 5.41
C ILE A 227 -11.17 -7.13 4.65
N HIS A 228 -12.06 -6.16 4.91
CA HIS A 228 -13.33 -6.00 4.22
C HIS A 228 -13.13 -5.87 2.71
N LEU A 229 -12.26 -4.95 2.27
CA LEU A 229 -11.99 -4.77 0.83
C LEU A 229 -11.27 -5.96 0.20
N ALA A 230 -10.40 -6.65 0.95
CA ALA A 230 -9.69 -7.83 0.47
C ALA A 230 -10.60 -9.06 0.33
N ALA A 231 -11.58 -9.23 1.23
CA ALA A 231 -12.39 -10.43 1.32
C ALA A 231 -13.79 -10.30 0.71
N ASP A 232 -14.45 -9.16 0.89
CA ASP A 232 -15.87 -9.02 0.59
C ASP A 232 -16.09 -8.42 -0.81
N PRO A 233 -17.06 -8.91 -1.61
CA PRO A 233 -17.35 -8.35 -2.93
C PRO A 233 -18.12 -7.03 -2.77
N VAL A 234 -17.40 -5.92 -2.66
CA VAL A 234 -18.02 -4.58 -2.49
C VAL A 234 -18.72 -4.04 -3.75
N GLY A 235 -18.48 -4.63 -4.93
CA GLY A 235 -19.20 -4.31 -6.17
C GLY A 235 -18.89 -2.93 -6.76
N VAL A 236 -17.91 -2.21 -6.21
CA VAL A 236 -17.50 -0.89 -6.66
C VAL A 236 -15.99 -0.84 -6.89
N SER A 237 -15.56 0.01 -7.81
CA SER A 237 -14.16 0.23 -8.16
C SER A 237 -13.88 1.74 -8.23
N GLY A 238 -12.65 2.14 -7.96
CA GLY A 238 -12.19 3.53 -7.93
C GLY A 238 -12.70 4.33 -6.72
N ARG A 239 -13.10 3.66 -5.64
CA ARG A 239 -13.70 4.27 -4.45
C ARG A 239 -12.74 4.32 -3.26
N TYR A 240 -13.06 5.22 -2.33
CA TYR A 240 -12.33 5.41 -1.09
C TYR A 240 -13.19 4.95 0.10
N PHE A 241 -12.59 4.24 1.05
CA PHE A 241 -13.29 3.67 2.19
C PHE A 241 -12.71 4.13 3.53
N SER A 242 -13.58 4.32 4.51
CA SER A 242 -13.26 4.49 5.93
C SER A 242 -14.26 3.70 6.75
N ASP A 243 -13.80 3.04 7.81
CA ASP A 243 -14.66 2.23 8.69
C ASP A 243 -15.53 1.21 7.94
N SER A 244 -14.94 0.60 6.90
CA SER A 244 -15.58 -0.37 6.00
C SER A 244 -16.81 0.17 5.26
N ARG A 245 -16.88 1.47 5.04
CA ARG A 245 -17.92 2.15 4.26
C ARG A 245 -17.32 3.04 3.18
N GLU A 246 -17.98 3.09 2.03
CA GLU A 246 -17.64 4.08 1.00
C GLU A 246 -17.76 5.48 1.60
N THR A 247 -16.72 6.28 1.42
CA THR A 247 -16.60 7.63 1.97
C THR A 247 -16.11 8.57 0.88
N THR A 248 -16.65 9.78 0.84
CA THR A 248 -16.19 10.82 -0.10
C THR A 248 -14.82 11.34 0.32
N PRO A 249 -13.75 11.20 -0.49
CA PRO A 249 -12.44 11.77 -0.18
C PRO A 249 -12.41 13.28 -0.49
N ALA A 250 -11.30 13.94 -0.17
CA ALA A 250 -11.12 15.36 -0.50
C ALA A 250 -11.37 15.65 -2.00
N PRO A 251 -11.86 16.85 -2.39
CA PRO A 251 -12.15 17.17 -3.79
C PRO A 251 -10.97 16.91 -4.74
N GLN A 252 -9.74 17.22 -4.33
CA GLN A 252 -8.54 16.98 -5.11
C GLN A 252 -8.22 15.50 -5.36
N ALA A 253 -8.82 14.59 -4.58
CA ALA A 253 -8.69 13.14 -4.76
C ALA A 253 -9.72 12.56 -5.76
N GLN A 254 -10.64 13.39 -6.24
CA GLN A 254 -11.72 13.01 -7.17
C GLN A 254 -11.46 13.54 -8.59
N ASP A 255 -10.35 14.23 -8.82
CA ASP A 255 -10.01 14.87 -10.09
C ASP A 255 -9.36 13.89 -11.07
N ASP A 256 -10.13 13.43 -12.07
CA ASP A 256 -9.68 12.46 -13.08
C ASP A 256 -8.50 12.99 -13.90
N GLY A 257 -8.45 14.30 -14.18
CA GLY A 257 -7.34 14.89 -14.94
C GLY A 257 -6.02 14.83 -14.18
N THR A 258 -6.04 15.10 -12.88
CA THR A 258 -4.88 14.98 -11.99
C THR A 258 -4.49 13.52 -11.80
N ALA A 259 -5.47 12.61 -11.70
CA ALA A 259 -5.20 11.17 -11.61
C ALA A 259 -4.44 10.65 -12.85
N LEU A 260 -4.87 11.07 -14.04
CA LEU A 260 -4.19 10.75 -15.31
C LEU A 260 -2.76 11.30 -15.33
N ARG A 261 -2.56 12.59 -15.04
CA ARG A 261 -1.23 13.22 -15.04
C ARG A 261 -0.29 12.60 -14.01
N LEU A 262 -0.82 12.23 -12.84
CA LEU A 262 -0.07 11.51 -11.80
C LEU A 262 0.36 10.13 -12.29
N TRP A 263 -0.52 9.42 -13.01
CA TRP A 263 -0.20 8.12 -13.61
C TRP A 263 0.95 8.23 -14.61
N GLU A 264 0.86 9.18 -15.55
CA GLU A 264 1.89 9.44 -16.56
C GLU A 264 3.24 9.79 -15.91
N LEU A 265 3.23 10.65 -14.89
CA LEU A 265 4.40 10.98 -14.10
C LEU A 265 5.00 9.74 -13.41
N SER A 266 4.15 8.91 -12.81
CA SER A 266 4.58 7.68 -12.12
C SER A 266 5.20 6.70 -13.11
N GLU A 267 4.57 6.50 -14.26
CA GLU A 267 5.05 5.64 -15.35
C GLU A 267 6.40 6.11 -15.90
N ALA A 268 6.54 7.41 -16.20
CA ALA A 268 7.80 7.99 -16.64
C ALA A 268 8.91 7.80 -15.59
N THR A 269 8.58 8.02 -14.30
CA THR A 269 9.55 7.89 -13.20
C THR A 269 10.04 6.45 -13.06
N VAL A 270 9.13 5.47 -13.04
CA VAL A 270 9.55 4.06 -12.91
C VAL A 270 10.27 3.56 -14.16
N ASN A 271 9.89 4.01 -15.36
CA ASN A 271 10.60 3.63 -16.59
C ASN A 271 12.03 4.17 -16.60
N ALA A 272 12.25 5.40 -16.13
CA ALA A 272 13.58 5.98 -16.01
C ALA A 272 14.50 5.21 -15.03
N HIS A 273 13.94 4.50 -14.05
CA HIS A 273 14.71 3.68 -13.10
C HIS A 273 15.01 2.26 -13.60
N LEU A 274 14.29 1.80 -14.61
CA LEU A 274 14.34 0.41 -15.10
C LEU A 274 15.09 0.24 -16.41
N ASN A 275 15.47 1.35 -17.04
CA ASN A 275 16.30 1.46 -18.24
C ASN A 275 17.73 1.82 -17.85
#